data_AF-A0AAW6WMU5-F1
#
_entry.id   AF-A0AAW6WMU5-F1
#
_cell.length_a   1.000
_cell.length_b   1.000
_cell.length_c   1.000
_cell.angle_alpha   90.00
_cell.angle_beta   90.00
_cell.angle_gamma   90.00
#
_symmetry.space_group_name_H-M   'P 1'
#
loop_
_entity.id
_entity.type
_entity.pdbx_description
1 polymer ?
#
loop_
_entity_poly.entity_id
_entity_poly.type
_entity_poly.pdbx_seq_one_letter_code
_entity_poly.pdbx_strand_id
1 'polypeptide(L)'
;MVERVSLEEDTLFLACTRPAMIAGVTMEAMGVNIILTTILYIVAGSIAYGLVGVVFHFIFRSLVKHDHNMFRILLAWIETRGRSRNGAYWRGASLTPLRLVRHYDERDLGHA
;
A
#
# COMPACT_ATOMS: atom_id res chain seq x y z
N MET A 1 18.70 -33.03 -20.55
CA MET A 1 19.02 -31.60 -20.77
C MET A 1 17.69 -30.89 -20.94
N VAL A 2 17.22 -30.18 -19.92
CA VAL A 2 15.93 -29.48 -19.98
C VAL A 2 16.14 -28.24 -20.86
N GLU A 3 15.45 -28.21 -22.00
CA GLU A 3 15.45 -27.08 -22.91
C GLU A 3 14.78 -25.89 -22.21
N ARG A 4 15.55 -24.82 -21.95
CA ARG A 4 15.01 -23.61 -21.34
C ARG A 4 14.20 -22.89 -22.40
N VAL A 5 12.88 -22.98 -22.29
CA VAL A 5 11.94 -22.17 -23.09
C VAL A 5 12.27 -20.69 -22.85
N SER A 6 12.53 -19.93 -23.91
CA SER A 6 12.77 -18.48 -23.79
C SER A 6 11.48 -17.79 -23.37
N LEU A 7 11.56 -16.92 -22.37
CA LEU A 7 10.41 -16.10 -21.97
C LEU A 7 10.10 -15.07 -23.05
N GLU A 8 8.84 -14.98 -23.44
CA GLU A 8 8.36 -13.92 -24.33
C GLU A 8 8.19 -12.64 -23.50
N GLU A 9 8.93 -11.59 -23.88
CA GLU A 9 8.96 -10.31 -23.16
C GLU A 9 8.17 -9.25 -23.93
N ASP A 10 7.05 -8.80 -23.36
CA ASP A 10 6.28 -7.67 -23.88
C ASP A 10 6.65 -6.36 -23.20
N THR A 11 6.65 -5.26 -23.96
CA THR A 11 6.89 -3.92 -23.39
C THR A 11 5.71 -3.49 -22.53
N LEU A 12 5.91 -3.43 -21.21
CA LEU A 12 4.91 -2.96 -20.27
C LEU A 12 4.92 -1.43 -20.16
N PHE A 13 3.83 -0.78 -20.56
CA PHE A 13 3.65 0.64 -20.32
C PHE A 13 3.37 0.90 -18.84
N LEU A 14 4.38 1.34 -18.08
CA LEU A 14 4.28 1.59 -16.63
C LEU A 14 3.14 2.52 -16.25
N ALA A 15 2.76 3.45 -17.13
CA ALA A 15 1.64 4.36 -16.92
C ALA A 15 0.29 3.63 -16.79
N CYS A 16 0.13 2.48 -17.44
CA CYS A 16 -1.12 1.70 -17.43
C CYS A 16 -1.25 0.78 -16.21
N THR A 17 -0.15 0.51 -15.50
CA THR A 17 -0.12 -0.44 -14.37
C THR A 17 0.12 0.23 -13.02
N ARG A 18 0.66 1.45 -13.01
CA ARG A 18 0.80 2.23 -11.78
C ARG A 18 -0.55 2.79 -11.32
N PRO A 19 -0.79 2.91 -10.01
CA PRO A 19 -1.95 3.59 -9.48
C PRO A 19 -2.01 5.05 -9.97
N ALA A 20 -3.21 5.64 -9.97
CA ALA A 20 -3.36 7.07 -10.22
C ALA A 20 -2.55 7.88 -9.19
N MET A 21 -1.73 8.81 -9.66
CA MET A 21 -0.87 9.65 -8.84
C MET A 21 -1.04 11.13 -9.17
N ILE A 22 -1.09 11.97 -8.14
CA ILE A 22 -1.11 13.44 -8.24
C ILE A 22 0.18 13.97 -7.61
N ALA A 23 0.93 14.78 -8.36
CA ALA A 23 2.20 15.38 -7.91
C ALA A 23 3.24 14.37 -7.37
N GLY A 24 3.20 13.12 -7.86
CA GLY A 24 4.12 12.04 -7.44
C GLY A 24 3.71 11.30 -6.16
N VAL A 25 2.48 11.52 -5.67
CA VAL A 25 1.87 10.80 -4.55
C VAL A 25 0.61 10.07 -5.05
N THR A 26 0.30 8.90 -4.50
CA THR A 26 -0.91 8.15 -4.87
C THR A 26 -2.19 8.89 -4.46
N MET A 27 -3.30 8.64 -5.18
CA MET A 27 -4.61 9.22 -4.85
C MET A 27 -5.00 9.01 -3.37
N GLU A 28 -4.77 7.80 -2.85
CA GLU A 28 -5.06 7.44 -1.46
C GLU A 28 -4.29 8.31 -0.46
N ALA A 29 -2.97 8.44 -0.65
CA ALA A 29 -2.12 9.23 0.22
C ALA A 29 -2.44 10.72 0.12
N MET A 30 -2.81 11.21 -1.07
CA MET A 30 -3.27 12.58 -1.24
C MET A 30 -4.59 12.82 -0.49
N GLY A 31 -5.55 11.89 -0.59
CA GLY A 31 -6.81 11.96 0.16
C GLY A 31 -6.59 12.02 1.66
N VAL A 32 -5.76 11.13 2.21
CA VAL A 32 -5.39 11.14 3.64
C VAL A 32 -4.71 12.46 4.04
N ASN A 33 -3.81 12.99 3.21
CA ASN A 33 -3.16 14.27 3.47
C ASN A 33 -4.17 15.42 3.57
N ILE A 34 -5.05 15.55 2.58
CA ILE A 34 -6.06 16.62 2.52
C ILE A 34 -7.02 16.53 3.72
N ILE A 35 -7.51 15.33 4.04
CA ILE A 35 -8.41 15.12 5.18
C ILE A 35 -7.71 15.53 6.48
N LEU A 36 -6.51 15.00 6.73
CA LEU A 36 -5.75 15.29 7.95
C LEU A 36 -5.47 16.79 8.10
N THR A 37 -5.04 17.42 7.02
CA THR A 37 -4.61 18.83 7.05
C THR A 37 -5.78 19.78 7.18
N THR A 38 -6.91 19.43 6.57
CA THR A 38 -8.16 20.17 6.72
C THR A 38 -8.66 20.07 8.17
N ILE A 39 -8.61 18.89 8.79
CA ILE A 39 -8.97 18.71 10.20
C ILE A 39 -8.05 19.58 11.10
N LEU A 40 -6.74 19.51 10.91
CA LEU A 40 -5.78 20.30 11.70
C LEU A 40 -6.00 21.80 11.52
N TYR A 41 -6.24 22.25 10.28
CA TYR A 41 -6.55 23.63 9.96
C TYR A 41 -7.81 24.14 10.70
N ILE A 42 -8.90 23.36 10.65
CA ILE A 42 -10.17 23.73 11.30
C ILE A 42 -10.02 23.74 12.82
N VAL A 43 -9.42 22.68 13.40
CA VAL A 43 -9.29 22.53 14.86
C VAL A 43 -8.39 23.61 15.45
N ALA A 44 -7.31 23.98 14.77
CA ALA A 44 -6.40 25.00 15.24
C ALA A 44 -6.86 26.44 14.91
N GLY A 45 -7.79 26.61 13.97
CA GLY A 45 -8.30 27.92 13.56
C GLY A 45 -7.26 28.85 12.91
N SER A 46 -6.16 28.29 12.39
CA SER A 46 -5.04 29.07 11.83
C SER A 46 -4.53 28.48 10.53
N ILE A 47 -4.34 29.34 9.53
CA ILE A 47 -3.79 29.01 8.20
C ILE A 47 -2.41 28.35 8.30
N ALA A 48 -1.62 28.66 9.34
CA ALA A 48 -0.30 28.06 9.53
C ALA A 48 -0.37 26.52 9.59
N TYR A 49 -1.46 25.95 10.11
CA TYR A 49 -1.64 24.50 10.19
C TYR A 49 -1.92 23.85 8.83
N GLY A 50 -2.29 24.63 7.80
CA GLY A 50 -2.32 24.13 6.42
C GLY A 50 -0.94 23.75 5.89
N LEU A 51 0.13 24.41 6.35
CA LEU A 51 1.51 24.12 5.94
C LEU A 51 1.99 22.74 6.38
N VAL A 52 1.39 22.18 7.44
CA VAL A 52 1.65 20.82 7.89
C VAL A 52 1.39 19.82 6.75
N GLY A 53 0.42 20.10 5.88
CA GLY A 53 0.12 19.26 4.73
C GLY A 53 1.23 19.16 3.71
N VAL A 54 1.94 20.27 3.50
CA VAL A 54 3.10 20.31 2.62
C VAL A 54 4.19 19.36 3.14
N VAL A 55 4.47 19.42 4.45
CA VAL A 55 5.45 18.54 5.09
C VAL A 55 5.05 17.07 4.94
N PHE A 56 3.80 16.72 5.27
CA PHE A 56 3.30 15.36 5.10
C PHE A 56 3.30 14.91 3.64
N HIS A 57 3.07 15.81 2.69
CA HIS A 57 3.07 15.49 1.27
C HIS A 57 4.46 15.06 0.80
N PHE A 58 5.52 15.75 1.26
CA PHE A 58 6.90 15.35 0.96
C PHE A 58 7.27 13.99 1.59
N ILE A 59 6.78 13.71 2.80
CA ILE A 59 6.96 12.40 3.44
C ILE A 59 6.30 11.31 2.59
N PHE A 60 5.03 11.51 2.19
CA PHE A 60 4.31 10.55 1.35
C PHE A 60 4.99 10.38 -0.01
N ARG A 61 5.50 11.45 -0.62
CA ARG A 61 6.25 11.36 -1.87
C ARG A 61 7.53 10.54 -1.73
N SER A 62 8.26 10.69 -0.62
CA SER A 62 9.45 9.89 -0.32
C SER A 62 9.10 8.40 -0.17
N LEU A 63 7.98 8.11 0.48
CA LEU A 63 7.46 6.75 0.67
C LEU A 63 7.02 6.09 -0.65
N VAL A 64 6.22 6.78 -1.47
CA VAL A 64 5.74 6.27 -2.78
C VAL A 64 6.91 5.97 -3.74
N LYS A 65 8.03 6.69 -3.61
CA LYS A 65 9.24 6.43 -4.41
C LYS A 65 9.78 5.00 -4.23
N HIS A 66 9.56 4.38 -3.09
CA HIS A 66 10.06 3.03 -2.80
C HIS A 66 9.09 1.97 -3.33
N ASP A 67 7.78 2.15 -3.08
CA ASP A 67 6.74 1.28 -3.61
C ASP A 67 5.47 2.10 -3.90
N HIS A 68 5.10 2.15 -5.18
CA HIS A 68 3.92 2.85 -5.67
C HIS A 68 2.61 2.26 -5.12
N ASN A 69 2.59 0.98 -4.74
CA ASN A 69 1.42 0.29 -4.22
C ASN A 69 1.31 0.31 -2.69
N MET A 70 2.28 0.87 -1.98
CA MET A 70 2.37 0.74 -0.52
C MET A 70 1.11 1.23 0.21
N PHE A 71 0.54 2.37 -0.19
CA PHE A 71 -0.67 2.91 0.44
C PHE A 71 -1.92 2.05 0.18
N ARG A 72 -2.02 1.43 -1.00
CA ARG A 72 -3.11 0.50 -1.31
C ARG A 72 -2.99 -0.79 -0.49
N ILE A 73 -1.77 -1.30 -0.36
CA ILE A 73 -1.47 -2.46 0.51
C ILE A 73 -1.78 -2.13 1.97
N LEU A 74 -1.40 -0.94 2.43
CA LEU A 74 -1.69 -0.45 3.78
C LEU A 74 -3.19 -0.39 4.04
N LEU A 75 -3.97 0.20 3.13
CA LEU A 75 -5.43 0.26 3.26
C LEU A 75 -6.07 -1.13 3.26
N ALA A 76 -5.65 -2.01 2.33
CA ALA A 76 -6.12 -3.39 2.30
C ALA A 76 -5.79 -4.13 3.61
N TRP A 77 -4.60 -3.88 4.18
CA TRP A 77 -4.22 -4.43 5.47
C TRP A 77 -5.10 -3.87 6.60
N ILE A 78 -5.38 -2.57 6.62
CA ILE A 78 -6.27 -1.94 7.61
C ILE A 78 -7.65 -2.59 7.54
N GLU A 79 -8.23 -2.69 6.34
CA GLU A 79 -9.58 -3.24 6.12
C GLU A 79 -9.70 -4.72 6.49
N THR A 80 -8.65 -5.50 6.30
CA THR A 80 -8.66 -6.94 6.58
C THR A 80 -8.15 -7.25 7.99
N ARG A 81 -6.85 -7.10 8.21
CA ARG A 81 -6.16 -7.49 9.46
C ARG A 81 -6.25 -6.40 10.53
N GLY A 82 -6.21 -5.13 10.15
CA GLY A 82 -6.27 -4.00 11.08
C GLY A 82 -7.60 -3.90 11.83
N ARG A 83 -8.71 -4.35 11.23
CA ARG A 83 -10.03 -4.41 11.91
C ARG A 83 -10.12 -5.52 12.96
N SER A 84 -9.23 -6.52 12.92
CA SER A 84 -9.24 -7.63 13.87
C SER A 84 -8.65 -7.20 15.22
N ARG A 85 -9.54 -6.85 16.17
CA ARG A 85 -9.14 -6.42 17.53
C ARG A 85 -8.72 -7.57 18.44
N ASN A 86 -9.20 -8.78 18.17
CA ASN A 86 -8.92 -9.98 18.96
C ASN A 86 -7.94 -10.94 18.25
N GLY A 87 -7.28 -10.50 17.19
CA GLY A 87 -6.33 -11.33 16.44
C GLY A 87 -5.14 -11.81 17.28
N ALA A 88 -4.78 -11.10 18.35
CA ALA A 88 -3.76 -11.55 19.30
C ALA A 88 -4.23 -12.75 20.13
N TYR A 89 -5.51 -12.75 20.55
CA TYR A 89 -6.11 -13.85 21.30
C TYR A 89 -6.28 -15.10 20.42
N TRP A 90 -6.77 -14.91 19.19
CA TRP A 90 -7.01 -16.01 18.24
C TRP A 90 -5.79 -16.38 17.37
N ARG A 91 -4.67 -15.66 17.53
CA ARG A 91 -3.44 -15.82 16.72
C ARG A 91 -3.66 -15.70 15.21
N GLY A 92 -4.73 -15.03 14.78
CA GLY A 92 -5.11 -14.87 13.39
C GLY A 92 -6.25 -13.87 13.23
N ALA A 93 -6.30 -13.20 12.07
CA ALA A 93 -7.40 -12.31 11.71
C ALA A 93 -8.58 -13.05 11.05
N SER A 94 -8.38 -14.32 10.67
CA SER A 94 -9.42 -15.18 10.11
C SER A 94 -10.09 -15.98 11.22
N LEU A 95 -11.42 -16.13 11.13
CA LEU A 95 -12.24 -16.95 12.02
C LEU A 95 -12.23 -18.44 11.62
N THR A 96 -11.51 -18.81 10.56
CA THR A 96 -11.43 -20.21 10.12
C THR A 96 -10.69 -21.06 11.16
N PRO A 97 -11.24 -22.22 11.55
CA PRO A 97 -10.55 -23.16 12.45
C PRO A 97 -9.35 -23.83 11.77
N LEU A 98 -9.24 -23.69 10.43
CA LEU A 98 -8.11 -24.20 9.67
C LEU A 98 -6.88 -23.31 9.90
N ARG A 99 -5.74 -23.93 10.21
CA ARG A 99 -4.48 -23.20 10.33
C ARG A 99 -4.16 -22.56 8.98
N LEU A 100 -4.04 -21.23 8.94
CA LEU A 100 -3.55 -20.52 7.76
C LEU A 100 -2.06 -20.85 7.60
N VAL A 101 -1.75 -21.91 6.85
CA VAL A 101 -0.38 -22.26 6.48
C VAL A 101 -0.10 -21.57 5.16
N ARG A 102 0.81 -20.59 5.17
CA ARG A 102 1.33 -20.02 3.93
C ARG A 102 2.40 -20.98 3.41
N HIS A 103 2.00 -21.93 2.56
CA HIS A 103 2.95 -22.74 1.80
C HIS A 103 3.40 -21.90 0.61
N TYR A 104 4.54 -21.22 0.75
CA TYR A 104 5.21 -20.62 -0.39
C TYR A 104 6.34 -21.56 -0.76
N ASP A 105 6.27 -22.14 -1.96
CA ASP A 105 7.30 -22.98 -2.52
C ASP A 105 7.87 -22.28 -3.75
N GLU A 106 9.18 -22.01 -3.76
CA GLU A 106 9.85 -21.36 -4.88
C GLU A 106 9.75 -22.21 -6.16
N ARG A 107 9.52 -23.53 -6.01
CA ARG A 107 9.28 -24.47 -7.10
C ARG A 107 7.96 -24.21 -7.84
N ASP A 108 6.96 -23.63 -7.17
CA ASP A 108 5.67 -23.28 -7.78
C ASP A 108 5.79 -22.09 -8.75
N LEU A 109 6.85 -21.28 -8.62
CA LEU A 109 7.10 -20.12 -9.49
C LEU A 109 7.89 -20.46 -10.76
N GLY A 110 8.26 -21.73 -10.96
CA GLY A 110 8.96 -22.16 -12.17
C GLY A 110 10.36 -21.55 -12.37
N HIS A 111 10.97 -21.00 -11.31
CA HIS A 111 12.31 -20.40 -11.34
C HIS A 111 13.45 -21.38 -10.98
N ALA A 112 13.25 -22.68 -11.22
CA ALA A 112 14.26 -23.73 -10.98
C ALA A 112 14.92 -24.19 -12.29
#